data_AF-A0A660A990-F1
#
_entry.id   AF-A0A660A990-F1
#
_cell.length_a   1.000
_cell.length_b   1.000
_cell.length_c   1.000
_cell.angle_alpha   90.00
_cell.angle_beta   90.00
_cell.angle_gamma   90.00
#
_symmetry.space_group_name_H-M   'P 1'
#
loop_
_entity.id
_entity.type
_entity.pdbx_description
1 polymer ?
#
loop_
_entity_poly.entity_id
_entity_poly.type
_entity_poly.pdbx_seq_one_letter_code
_entity_poly.pdbx_strand_id
1 'polypeptide(L)' 'ATLLGAQSQEYINLIKMAIDNHIPYTYLKNQIFTHPSMAENLNDVFNI' A
#
# COMPACT_ATOMS: atom_id res chain seq x y z
N ALA A 1 10.17 3.17 0.71
CA ALA A 1 8.95 3.78 0.13
C ALA A 1 8.75 5.15 0.77
N THR A 2 8.27 6.12 0.01
CA THR A 2 7.96 7.47 0.51
C THR A 2 6.50 7.77 0.14
N LEU A 3 5.65 8.03 1.14
CA LEU A 3 4.24 8.38 0.95
C LEU A 3 4.02 9.83 1.40
N LEU A 4 3.67 10.72 0.47
CA LEU A 4 3.32 12.11 0.75
C LEU A 4 1.84 12.33 0.43
N GLY A 5 1.02 12.59 1.45
CA GLY A 5 -0.41 12.79 1.29
C GLY A 5 -1.16 12.68 2.62
N ALA A 6 -2.47 12.89 2.58
CA ALA A 6 -3.32 12.71 3.76
C ALA A 6 -3.28 11.25 4.24
N GLN A 7 -3.27 11.07 5.56
CA GLN A 7 -3.25 9.75 6.22
C GLN A 7 -2.05 8.85 5.87
N SER A 8 -0.96 9.40 5.31
CA SER A 8 0.23 8.63 4.96
C SER A 8 0.85 7.91 6.16
N GLN A 9 0.75 8.48 7.37
CA GLN A 9 1.20 7.85 8.61
C GLN A 9 0.46 6.55 8.96
N GLU A 10 -0.74 6.33 8.41
CA GLU A 10 -1.49 5.09 8.62
C GLU A 10 -1.11 4.04 7.57
N TYR A 11 -1.09 4.43 6.29
CA TYR A 11 -0.83 3.50 5.19
C TYR A 11 0.62 3.00 5.12
N ILE A 12 1.57 3.80 5.60
CA ILE A 12 2.97 3.36 5.68
C ILE A 12 3.12 2.11 6.56
N ASN A 13 2.24 1.90 7.54
CA ASN A 13 2.25 0.71 8.38
C ASN A 13 1.87 -0.56 7.62
N LEU A 14 0.99 -0.47 6.61
CA LEU A 14 0.68 -1.60 5.72
C LEU A 14 1.91 -2.02 4.91
N ILE A 15 2.63 -1.03 4.36
CA ILE A 15 3.88 -1.27 3.62
C ILE A 15 4.94 -1.86 4.56
N LYS A 16 5.08 -1.34 5.77
CA LYS A 16 6.01 -1.86 6.78
C LYS A 16 5.71 -3.33 7.11
N MET A 17 4.45 -3.66 7.36
CA MET A 17 4.02 -5.04 7.64
C MET A 17 4.31 -5.99 6.47
N ALA A 18 4.09 -5.55 5.23
CA ALA A 18 4.45 -6.32 4.04
C ALA A 18 5.96 -6.56 3.91
N ILE A 19 6.78 -5.53 4.15
CA ILE A 19 8.24 -5.64 4.15
C ILE A 19 8.73 -6.62 5.23
N ASP A 20 8.23 -6.48 6.47
CA ASP A 20 8.65 -7.31 7.60
C ASP A 20 8.35 -8.80 7.38
N ASN A 21 7.24 -9.10 6.70
CA ASN A 21 6.83 -10.46 6.36
C ASN A 21 7.35 -10.90 4.97
N HIS A 22 8.22 -10.12 4.33
CA HIS A 22 8.76 -10.41 2.99
C HIS A 22 7.65 -10.69 1.94
N ILE A 23 6.51 -10.02 2.08
CA ILE A 23 5.38 -10.15 1.17
C ILE A 23 5.76 -9.46 -0.16
N PRO A 24 5.63 -10.16 -1.30
CA PRO A 24 5.95 -9.56 -2.58
C PRO A 24 5.00 -8.40 -2.90
N TYR A 25 5.53 -7.36 -3.55
CA TYR A 25 4.76 -6.17 -3.92
C TYR A 25 3.53 -6.48 -4.80
N THR A 26 3.55 -7.60 -5.54
CA THR A 26 2.42 -8.09 -6.35
C THR A 26 1.18 -8.42 -5.51
N TYR A 27 1.37 -8.74 -4.22
CA TYR A 27 0.25 -8.90 -3.29
C TYR A 27 -0.44 -7.56 -3.04
N LEU A 28 0.32 -6.51 -2.71
CA LEU A 28 -0.21 -5.15 -2.51
C LEU A 28 -0.81 -4.59 -3.80
N LYS A 29 -0.28 -4.94 -4.98
CA LYS A 29 -0.85 -4.58 -6.29
C LYS A 29 -2.26 -5.15 -6.51
N ASN A 30 -2.48 -6.39 -6.08
CA ASN A 30 -3.70 -7.15 -6.32
C ASN A 30 -4.63 -7.18 -5.10
N GLN A 31 -4.30 -6.42 -4.05
CA GLN A 31 -5.06 -6.41 -2.83
C GLN A 31 -6.38 -5.66 -3.04
N ILE A 32 -7.48 -6.25 -2.56
CA ILE A 32 -8.79 -5.59 -2.55
C ILE A 32 -8.79 -4.60 -1.39
N PHE A 33 -8.57 -3.33 -1.71
CA PHE A 33 -8.71 -2.22 -0.75
C PHE A 33 -10.16 -1.75 -0.67
N THR A 34 -10.52 -1.15 0.46
CA THR A 34 -11.83 -0.50 0.62
C THR A 34 -11.90 0.75 -0.25
N HIS A 35 -13.09 1.04 -0.80
CA HIS A 35 -13.34 2.21 -1.65
C HIS A 35 -14.43 3.11 -1.05
N PRO A 36 -14.28 4.46 -1.08
CA PRO A 36 -13.07 5.19 -1.47
C PRO A 36 -12.05 5.24 -0.32
N SER A 37 -10.78 4.94 -0.58
CA SER A 37 -9.72 5.09 0.43
C SER A 37 -8.36 5.38 -0.21
N MET A 38 -7.52 6.18 0.45
CA MET A 38 -6.19 6.51 -0.06
C MET A 38 -5.24 5.28 -0.11
N ALA A 39 -5.58 4.18 0.57
CA ALA A 39 -4.87 2.91 0.46
C ALA A 39 -5.03 2.25 -0.91
N GLU A 40 -6.15 2.48 -1.61
CA GLU A 40 -6.42 1.86 -2.91
C GLU A 40 -5.40 2.28 -3.98
N ASN A 41 -4.84 3.49 -3.86
CA ASN A 41 -3.79 4.01 -4.73
C ASN A 41 -2.51 3.16 -4.68
N LEU A 42 -2.32 2.30 -3.66
CA LEU A 42 -1.20 1.35 -3.64
C LEU A 42 -1.29 0.36 -4.81
N ASN A 43 -2.49 0.00 -5.25
CA ASN A 43 -2.68 -0.86 -6.43
C ASN A 43 -2.05 -0.22 -7.68
N ASP A 44 -2.27 1.08 -7.87
CA ASP A 44 -1.74 1.83 -9.00
C ASP A 44 -0.22 2.06 -8.90
N VAL A 45 0.28 2.40 -7.70
CA VAL A 45 1.72 2.61 -7.47
C VAL A 45 2.53 1.34 -7.77
N PHE A 46 1.98 0.17 -7.45
CA PHE A 46 2.63 -1.11 -7.70
C PHE A 46 2.27 -1.73 -9.06
N ASN A 47 1.49 -1.05 -9.90
CA ASN A 47 1.15 -1.48 -11.24
C ASN A 47 2.27 -1.17 -12.25
N ILE A 48 3.43 -1.79 -12.01
CA ILE A 48 4.57 -1.86 -12.93
C ILE A 48 4.47 -3.13 -13.78
#